data_AF-A0A7J9XHU6-F1
#
_entry.id   AF-A0A7J9XHU6-F1
#
_cell.length_a   1.000
_cell.length_b   1.000
_cell.length_c   1.000
_cell.angle_alpha   90.00
_cell.angle_beta   90.00
_cell.angle_gamma   90.00
#
_symmetry.space_group_name_H-M   'P 1'
#
loop_
_entity.id
_entity.type
_entity.pdbx_description
1 polymer ?
#
loop_
_entity_poly.entity_id
_entity_poly.type
_entity_poly.pdbx_seq_one_letter_code
_entity_poly.pdbx_strand_id
1 'polypeptide(L)'
;MRARVPELTRRRQEGRCGKDGDVVTGTESDRDYIQSLERGFAVLLAFDAERPVMTLAELAAATRLSRPAVRRILLTLQRLGYVDGGGGRWRLTPRVLSIGQHYTASHALIEIAQPHLLHLAEQTNESASLAALDGTEVVYIARVPVRRIMSINVAIGTRVPVHATSMGRALLAWAPRPEIERVIDNGLRAHTARTVTDPAEFRAALRTVRDQGWSLVVEELEEGLLSVSAPIRDRSGAVVAALASSTSSGRADSERLRTEVVPLLLRTAERISADLGNRAVARTGVQGRDGFF
;
A
#
# COMPACT_ATOMS: atom_id res chain seq x y z
N MET A 1 -6.36 1.78 13.70
CA MET A 1 -6.66 1.14 12.40
C MET A 1 -6.06 -0.26 12.42
N ARG A 2 -6.86 -1.31 12.63
CA ARG A 2 -6.38 -2.70 12.80
C ARG A 2 -5.80 -3.21 11.49
N ALA A 3 -4.54 -3.63 11.47
CA ALA A 3 -4.02 -4.47 10.39
C ALA A 3 -4.76 -5.81 10.43
N ARG A 4 -5.64 -6.07 9.46
CA ARG A 4 -6.23 -7.41 9.31
C ARG A 4 -5.20 -8.32 8.66
N VAL A 5 -4.91 -9.43 9.31
CA VAL A 5 -4.31 -10.59 8.65
C VAL A 5 -5.26 -11.02 7.52
N PRO A 6 -4.79 -11.21 6.27
CA PRO A 6 -5.64 -11.62 5.16
C PRO A 6 -6.40 -12.91 5.50
N GLU A 7 -7.70 -12.97 5.22
CA GLU A 7 -8.46 -14.21 5.34
C GLU A 7 -8.06 -15.17 4.21
N LEU A 8 -7.18 -16.11 4.57
CA LEU A 8 -6.75 -17.20 3.70
C LEU A 8 -7.92 -18.17 3.49
N THR A 9 -8.38 -18.22 2.24
CA THR A 9 -9.57 -18.95 1.80
C THR A 9 -9.33 -20.46 1.95
N ARG A 10 -9.94 -21.09 2.96
CA ARG A 10 -10.05 -22.56 3.01
C ARG A 10 -11.26 -23.00 2.19
N ARG A 11 -11.03 -23.61 1.02
CA ARG A 11 -12.04 -24.52 0.45
C ARG A 11 -12.09 -25.77 1.32
N ARG A 12 -13.21 -25.98 2.02
CA ARG A 12 -13.52 -27.23 2.74
C ARG A 12 -13.74 -28.34 1.71
N GLN A 13 -12.92 -29.40 1.75
CA GLN A 13 -13.32 -30.69 1.18
C GLN A 13 -14.03 -31.50 2.26
N GLU A 14 -15.33 -31.67 2.11
CA GLU A 14 -16.12 -32.66 2.84
C GLU A 14 -15.87 -34.01 2.20
N GLY A 15 -15.28 -34.94 2.95
CA GLY A 15 -15.01 -36.29 2.49
C GLY A 15 -16.32 -37.09 2.36
N ARG A 16 -16.64 -37.51 1.13
CA ARG A 16 -17.61 -38.57 0.88
C ARG A 16 -16.87 -39.77 0.29
N CYS A 17 -16.95 -40.89 1.01
CA CYS A 17 -16.46 -42.18 0.56
C CYS A 17 -17.37 -42.67 -0.58
N GLY A 18 -16.83 -42.78 -1.78
CA GLY A 18 -17.48 -43.31 -2.98
C GLY A 18 -16.42 -43.99 -3.85
N LYS A 19 -16.65 -45.24 -4.20
CA LYS A 19 -15.77 -46.09 -4.99
C LYS A 19 -15.76 -45.65 -6.46
N ASP A 20 -14.66 -45.99 -7.11
CA ASP A 20 -14.39 -46.02 -8.55
C ASP A 20 -13.99 -44.71 -9.25
N GLY A 21 -12.74 -44.75 -9.73
CA GLY A 21 -12.19 -44.05 -10.89
C GLY A 21 -12.60 -42.61 -11.13
N ASP A 22 -11.80 -41.66 -10.64
CA ASP A 22 -11.65 -40.39 -11.35
C ASP A 22 -10.25 -39.80 -11.15
N VAL A 23 -9.65 -39.36 -12.25
CA VAL A 23 -8.32 -38.76 -12.30
C VAL A 23 -8.39 -37.42 -11.58
N VAL A 24 -7.80 -37.35 -10.38
CA VAL A 24 -7.60 -36.09 -9.68
C VAL A 24 -6.51 -35.31 -10.43
N THR A 25 -6.92 -34.45 -11.36
CA THR A 25 -6.11 -33.34 -11.84
C THR A 25 -5.93 -32.34 -10.69
N GLY A 26 -5.01 -32.66 -9.78
CA GLY A 26 -4.48 -31.66 -8.86
C GLY A 26 -3.78 -30.60 -9.69
N THR A 27 -4.32 -29.38 -9.68
CA THR A 27 -3.69 -28.20 -10.27
C THR A 27 -2.23 -28.12 -9.82
N GLU A 28 -1.29 -28.06 -10.77
CA GLU A 28 0.17 -28.01 -10.53
C GLU A 28 0.57 -26.98 -9.46
N SER A 29 -0.23 -25.91 -9.31
CA SER A 29 -0.08 -24.83 -8.32
C SER A 29 0.08 -25.26 -6.84
N ASP A 30 -0.46 -26.41 -6.42
CA ASP A 30 -0.41 -26.80 -4.99
C ASP A 30 0.87 -27.54 -4.61
N ARG A 31 1.61 -28.11 -5.59
CA ARG A 31 2.86 -28.85 -5.31
C ARG A 31 4.05 -27.94 -5.06
N ASP A 32 4.06 -26.78 -5.69
CA ASP A 32 5.13 -25.78 -5.52
C ASP A 32 4.90 -24.86 -4.31
N TYR A 33 3.78 -25.04 -3.61
CA TYR A 33 3.38 -24.19 -2.50
C TYR A 33 3.91 -24.69 -1.14
N ILE A 34 4.88 -23.95 -0.57
CA ILE A 34 5.47 -24.29 0.72
C ILE A 34 4.64 -23.71 1.86
N GLN A 35 3.66 -24.47 2.33
CA GLN A 35 2.73 -24.07 3.40
C GLN A 35 3.43 -23.65 4.72
N SER A 36 4.61 -24.20 5.03
CA SER A 36 5.36 -23.79 6.22
C SER A 36 5.89 -22.36 6.13
N LEU A 37 6.19 -21.87 4.92
CA LEU A 37 6.65 -20.50 4.68
C LEU A 37 5.50 -19.51 4.90
N GLU A 38 4.34 -19.78 4.30
CA GLU A 38 3.10 -19.01 4.53
C GLU A 38 2.80 -18.86 6.02
N ARG A 39 2.79 -19.98 6.76
CA ARG A 39 2.52 -19.97 8.21
C ARG A 39 3.58 -19.19 8.99
N GLY A 40 4.83 -19.22 8.54
CA GLY A 40 5.91 -18.40 9.09
C GLY A 40 5.59 -16.91 9.01
N PHE A 41 5.19 -16.43 7.83
CA PHE A 41 4.76 -15.05 7.64
C PHE A 41 3.49 -14.71 8.42
N ALA A 42 2.51 -15.62 8.46
CA ALA A 42 1.30 -15.42 9.25
C ALA A 42 1.60 -15.17 10.75
N VAL A 43 2.59 -15.88 11.32
CA VAL A 43 3.02 -15.67 12.72
C VAL A 43 3.74 -14.33 12.89
N LEU A 44 4.59 -13.91 11.95
CA LEU A 44 5.25 -12.60 12.01
C LEU A 44 4.25 -11.44 11.90
N LEU A 45 3.25 -11.57 11.02
CA LEU A 45 2.21 -10.57 10.78
C LEU A 45 1.13 -10.52 11.88
N ALA A 46 1.15 -11.45 12.84
CA ALA A 46 0.20 -11.47 13.96
C ALA A 46 0.55 -10.43 15.05
N PHE A 47 1.81 -9.98 15.10
CA PHE A 47 2.25 -8.90 16.00
C PHE A 47 1.86 -7.54 15.40
N ASP A 48 1.45 -6.61 16.25
CA ASP A 48 1.10 -5.25 15.84
C ASP A 48 1.43 -4.24 16.96
N ALA A 49 1.17 -2.95 16.71
CA ALA A 49 1.46 -1.88 17.67
C ALA A 49 0.63 -1.96 18.97
N GLU A 50 -0.56 -2.57 18.93
CA GLU A 50 -1.42 -2.78 20.10
C GLU A 50 -0.97 -4.02 20.90
N ARG A 51 -0.36 -5.00 20.23
CA ARG A 51 0.10 -6.29 20.78
C ARG A 51 1.56 -6.56 20.40
N PRO A 52 2.52 -5.76 20.90
CA PRO A 52 3.94 -5.92 20.57
C PRO A 52 4.56 -7.18 21.21
N VAL A 53 3.92 -7.72 22.24
CA VAL A 53 4.35 -8.91 22.97
C VAL A 53 3.15 -9.84 23.14
N MET A 54 3.25 -11.08 22.65
CA MET A 54 2.15 -12.05 22.65
C MET A 54 2.57 -13.40 23.22
N THR A 55 1.64 -14.10 23.85
CA THR A 55 1.78 -15.49 24.29
C THR A 55 1.58 -16.46 23.12
N LEU A 56 2.03 -17.72 23.29
CA LEU A 56 1.77 -18.79 22.32
C LEU A 56 0.28 -18.99 22.03
N ALA A 57 -0.57 -18.85 23.05
CA ALA A 57 -2.01 -19.02 22.92
C ALA A 57 -2.66 -17.90 22.09
N GLU A 58 -2.24 -16.65 22.33
CA GLU A 58 -2.73 -15.50 21.57
C GLU A 58 -2.30 -15.57 20.10
N LEU A 59 -1.05 -15.97 19.82
CA LEU A 59 -0.56 -16.16 18.45
C LEU A 59 -1.29 -17.29 17.72
N ALA A 60 -1.55 -18.41 18.40
CA ALA A 60 -2.35 -19.52 17.86
C ALA A 60 -3.78 -19.07 17.52
N ALA A 61 -4.41 -18.29 18.39
CA ALA A 61 -5.74 -17.73 18.15
C ALA A 61 -5.74 -16.74 16.97
N ALA A 62 -4.78 -15.81 16.94
CA ALA A 62 -4.68 -14.79 15.89
C ALA A 62 -4.43 -15.38 14.49
N THR A 63 -3.60 -16.43 14.42
CA THR A 63 -3.24 -17.09 13.14
C THR A 63 -4.18 -18.24 12.75
N ARG A 64 -5.11 -18.64 13.63
CA ARG A 64 -5.96 -19.84 13.48
C ARG A 64 -5.13 -21.13 13.27
N LEU A 65 -3.93 -21.19 13.83
CA LEU A 65 -3.03 -22.35 13.79
C LEU A 65 -3.03 -23.09 15.12
N SER A 66 -2.65 -24.37 15.11
CA SER A 66 -2.52 -25.15 16.35
C SER A 66 -1.32 -24.65 17.19
N ARG A 67 -1.44 -24.70 18.52
CA ARG A 67 -0.34 -24.32 19.43
C ARG A 67 0.98 -25.04 19.11
N PRO A 68 1.02 -26.36 18.81
CA PRO A 68 2.25 -27.03 18.42
C PRO A 68 2.87 -26.48 17.13
N ALA A 69 2.05 -26.13 16.14
CA ALA A 69 2.53 -25.55 14.88
C ALA A 69 3.15 -24.16 15.10
N VAL A 70 2.45 -23.28 15.81
CA VAL A 70 2.96 -21.94 16.15
C VAL A 70 4.24 -22.04 16.98
N ARG A 71 4.32 -22.97 17.93
CA ARG A 71 5.53 -23.19 18.73
C ARG A 71 6.72 -23.56 17.86
N ARG A 72 6.56 -24.49 16.90
CA ARG A 72 7.64 -24.88 15.98
C ARG A 72 8.08 -23.71 15.09
N ILE A 73 7.15 -22.90 14.63
CA ILE A 73 7.43 -21.69 13.83
C ILE A 73 8.21 -20.68 14.67
N LEU A 74 7.76 -20.38 15.88
CA LEU A 74 8.42 -19.42 16.79
C LEU A 74 9.83 -19.85 17.15
N LEU A 75 10.07 -21.14 17.44
CA LEU A 75 11.42 -21.64 17.68
C LEU A 75 12.33 -21.51 16.47
N THR A 76 11.79 -21.71 15.25
CA THR A 76 12.54 -21.51 14.01
C THR A 76 12.87 -20.03 13.82
N LEU A 77 11.88 -19.14 13.96
CA LEU A 77 12.07 -17.69 13.88
C LEU A 77 13.03 -17.17 14.96
N GLN A 78 13.03 -17.77 16.16
CA GLN A 78 13.96 -17.42 17.25
C GLN A 78 15.39 -17.83 16.90
N ARG A 79 15.58 -19.03 16.34
CA ARG A 79 16.88 -19.47 15.83
C ARG A 79 17.39 -18.58 14.69
N LEU A 80 16.49 -18.11 13.83
CA LEU A 80 16.77 -17.12 12.80
C LEU A 80 16.88 -15.69 13.34
N GLY A 81 16.64 -15.48 14.63
CA GLY A 81 16.74 -14.22 15.35
C GLY A 81 15.68 -13.17 15.01
N TYR A 82 14.56 -13.54 14.37
CA TYR A 82 13.44 -12.65 14.05
C TYR A 82 12.49 -12.43 15.22
N VAL A 83 12.43 -13.38 16.14
CA VAL A 83 11.65 -13.25 17.38
C VAL A 83 12.53 -13.56 18.58
N ASP A 84 12.18 -12.97 19.71
CA ASP A 84 12.74 -13.29 21.01
C ASP A 84 11.63 -13.86 21.89
N GLY A 85 11.96 -14.88 22.68
CA GLY A 85 11.01 -15.67 23.46
C GLY A 85 11.54 -15.93 24.86
N GLY A 86 10.80 -15.47 25.88
CA GLY A 86 11.15 -15.65 27.30
C GLY A 86 9.89 -15.59 28.18
N GLY A 87 9.82 -16.45 29.21
CA GLY A 87 8.69 -16.46 30.16
C GLY A 87 7.32 -16.76 29.52
N GLY A 88 7.28 -17.51 28.41
CA GLY A 88 6.04 -17.84 27.70
C GLY A 88 5.49 -16.73 26.79
N ARG A 89 6.21 -15.61 26.68
CA ARG A 89 5.89 -14.48 25.79
C ARG A 89 6.92 -14.33 24.68
N TRP A 90 6.46 -13.79 23.56
CA TRP A 90 7.21 -13.63 22.32
C TRP A 90 7.08 -12.20 21.81
N ARG A 91 8.14 -11.69 21.18
CA ARG A 91 8.18 -10.37 20.55
C ARG A 91 9.02 -10.41 19.29
N LEU A 92 8.75 -9.50 18.35
CA LEU A 92 9.63 -9.29 17.21
C LEU A 92 10.95 -8.66 17.68
N THR A 93 12.05 -9.01 17.01
CA THR A 93 13.34 -8.33 17.17
C THR A 93 13.55 -7.32 16.03
N PRO A 94 14.50 -6.38 16.16
CA PRO A 94 14.84 -5.47 15.05
C PRO A 94 15.25 -6.16 13.75
N ARG A 95 15.62 -7.46 13.77
CA ARG A 95 15.99 -8.21 12.56
C ARG A 95 14.88 -8.28 11.53
N VAL A 96 13.60 -8.17 11.93
CA VAL A 96 12.49 -8.12 10.96
C VAL A 96 12.59 -6.93 10.00
N LEU A 97 13.23 -5.83 10.42
CA LEU A 97 13.44 -4.65 9.58
C LEU A 97 14.42 -4.93 8.43
N SER A 98 15.33 -5.89 8.57
CA SER A 98 16.31 -6.18 7.51
C SER A 98 15.65 -6.69 6.24
N ILE A 99 14.52 -7.39 6.36
CA ILE A 99 13.73 -7.85 5.21
C ILE A 99 13.21 -6.64 4.41
N GLY A 100 12.62 -5.66 5.10
CA GLY A 100 12.15 -4.42 4.49
C GLY A 100 13.28 -3.55 3.95
N GLN A 101 14.43 -3.52 4.63
CA GLN A 101 15.62 -2.80 4.16
C GLN A 101 16.10 -3.31 2.80
N HIS A 102 16.01 -4.61 2.50
CA HIS A 102 16.39 -5.12 1.17
C HIS A 102 15.46 -4.62 0.06
N TYR A 103 14.17 -4.41 0.34
CA TYR A 103 13.27 -3.74 -0.61
C TYR A 103 13.71 -2.29 -0.81
N THR A 104 13.96 -1.55 0.26
CA THR A 104 14.40 -0.15 0.15
C THR A 104 15.75 0.01 -0.57
N ALA A 105 16.75 -0.80 -0.22
CA ALA A 105 18.10 -0.74 -0.78
C ALA A 105 18.18 -1.19 -2.25
N SER A 106 17.21 -1.97 -2.72
CA SER A 106 17.11 -2.35 -4.14
C SER A 106 16.30 -1.35 -4.98
N HIS A 107 15.60 -0.41 -4.33
CA HIS A 107 14.74 0.56 -5.00
C HIS A 107 15.36 1.96 -4.93
N ALA A 108 16.18 2.28 -5.93
CA ALA A 108 16.80 3.61 -6.12
C ALA A 108 15.80 4.78 -5.98
N LEU A 109 14.52 4.55 -6.29
CA LEU A 109 13.44 5.50 -6.10
C LEU A 109 13.38 6.09 -4.68
N ILE A 110 13.54 5.30 -3.62
CA ILE A 110 13.38 5.80 -2.25
C ILE A 110 14.52 6.75 -1.89
N GLU A 111 15.75 6.37 -2.22
CA GLU A 111 16.94 7.22 -2.00
C GLU A 111 16.86 8.51 -2.81
N ILE A 112 16.45 8.43 -4.08
CA ILE A 112 16.26 9.59 -4.95
C ILE A 112 15.15 10.51 -4.39
N ALA A 113 14.02 9.96 -3.95
CA ALA A 113 12.88 10.74 -3.52
C ALA A 113 13.07 11.42 -2.16
N GLN A 114 13.89 10.87 -1.25
CA GLN A 114 14.05 11.37 0.11
C GLN A 114 14.37 12.88 0.22
N PRO A 115 15.37 13.44 -0.49
CA PRO A 115 15.65 14.88 -0.46
C PRO A 115 14.50 15.73 -1.02
N HIS A 116 13.78 15.22 -2.03
CA HIS A 116 12.62 15.91 -2.60
C HIS A 116 11.42 15.95 -1.64
N LEU A 117 11.19 14.85 -0.91
CA LEU A 117 10.18 14.80 0.15
C LEU A 117 10.48 15.81 1.26
N LEU A 118 11.74 15.93 1.66
CA LEU A 118 12.16 16.90 2.68
C LEU A 118 11.86 18.32 2.23
N HIS A 119 12.30 18.68 1.03
CA HIS A 119 12.08 20.02 0.48
C HIS A 119 10.59 20.35 0.34
N LEU A 120 9.78 19.40 -0.15
CA LEU A 120 8.34 19.59 -0.25
C LEU A 120 7.68 19.79 1.13
N ALA A 121 8.08 19.00 2.12
CA ALA A 121 7.55 19.12 3.48
C ALA A 121 7.92 20.47 4.11
N GLU A 122 9.13 20.97 3.88
CA GLU A 122 9.58 22.29 4.33
C GLU A 122 8.79 23.42 3.65
N GLN A 123 8.59 23.36 2.34
CA GLN A 123 7.88 24.39 1.58
C GLN A 123 6.39 24.44 1.89
N THR A 124 5.75 23.29 2.04
CA THR A 124 4.30 23.19 2.28
C THR A 124 3.95 23.23 3.76
N ASN A 125 4.93 22.98 4.63
CA ASN A 125 4.75 22.78 6.06
C ASN A 125 3.77 21.65 6.39
N GLU A 126 3.61 20.69 5.48
CA GLU A 126 2.76 19.50 5.57
C GLU A 126 3.59 18.22 5.38
N SER A 127 3.06 17.07 5.81
CA SER A 127 3.80 15.80 5.70
C SER A 127 3.86 15.35 4.24
N ALA A 128 5.06 15.06 3.75
CA ALA A 128 5.28 14.48 2.42
C ALA A 128 5.45 12.95 2.53
N SER A 129 4.86 12.21 1.59
CA SER A 129 4.94 10.75 1.56
C SER A 129 5.11 10.24 0.15
N LEU A 130 5.77 9.09 0.04
CA LEU A 130 5.87 8.33 -1.18
C LEU A 130 5.19 6.99 -0.98
N ALA A 131 4.41 6.56 -1.96
CA ALA A 131 3.70 5.29 -1.89
C ALA A 131 3.75 4.52 -3.21
N ALA A 132 3.70 3.19 -3.10
CA ALA A 132 3.65 2.26 -4.22
C ALA A 132 2.34 1.45 -4.19
N LEU A 133 1.93 0.96 -5.35
CA LEU A 133 0.79 0.06 -5.49
C LEU A 133 1.23 -1.37 -5.15
N ASP A 134 0.47 -2.07 -4.31
CA ASP A 134 0.65 -3.48 -4.02
C ASP A 134 -0.72 -4.18 -4.00
N GLY A 135 -1.05 -4.82 -5.13
CA GLY A 135 -2.37 -5.41 -5.35
C GLY A 135 -3.48 -4.35 -5.36
N THR A 136 -4.36 -4.41 -4.36
CA THR A 136 -5.50 -3.48 -4.20
C THR A 136 -5.27 -2.44 -3.10
N GLU A 137 -4.04 -2.34 -2.60
CA GLU A 137 -3.64 -1.43 -1.54
C GLU A 137 -2.48 -0.55 -1.97
N VAL A 138 -2.35 0.58 -1.29
CA VAL A 138 -1.24 1.51 -1.39
C VAL A 138 -0.37 1.33 -0.16
N VAL A 139 0.94 1.22 -0.36
CA VAL A 139 1.93 1.04 0.71
C VAL A 139 2.80 2.28 0.81
N TYR A 140 2.89 2.87 1.99
CA TYR A 140 3.83 3.96 2.26
C TYR A 140 5.27 3.43 2.26
N ILE A 141 6.11 3.90 1.34
CA ILE A 141 7.50 3.42 1.18
C ILE A 141 8.54 4.45 1.64
N ALA A 142 8.19 5.74 1.69
CA ALA A 142 9.01 6.79 2.30
C ALA A 142 8.12 7.91 2.87
N ARG A 143 8.62 8.64 3.88
CA ARG A 143 7.86 9.71 4.53
C ARG A 143 8.77 10.73 5.19
N VAL A 144 8.41 12.01 5.07
CA VAL A 144 8.94 13.11 5.89
C VAL A 144 7.78 13.70 6.69
N PRO A 145 7.66 13.36 8.00
CA PRO A 145 6.61 13.90 8.83
C PRO A 145 6.95 15.31 9.33
N VAL A 146 5.93 16.17 9.42
CA VAL A 146 6.05 17.45 10.14
C VAL A 146 5.60 17.24 11.59
N ARG A 147 6.44 17.59 12.57
CA ARG A 147 6.15 17.38 14.00
C ARG A 147 5.09 18.38 14.47
N ARG A 148 3.90 17.90 14.86
CA ARG A 148 2.81 18.72 15.42
C ARG A 148 1.96 17.94 16.43
N ILE A 149 1.24 18.67 17.28
CA ILE A 149 0.30 18.12 18.28
C ILE A 149 -0.80 17.28 17.61
N MET A 150 -1.40 17.79 16.52
CA MET A 150 -2.31 17.02 15.66
C MET A 150 -1.58 16.57 14.40
N SER A 151 -0.94 15.39 14.48
CA SER A 151 -0.19 14.79 13.37
C SER A 151 -0.88 13.53 12.84
N ILE A 152 -0.77 13.33 11.52
CA ILE A 152 -1.20 12.10 10.87
C ILE A 152 -0.10 11.05 11.14
N ASN A 153 -0.38 10.10 12.01
CA ASN A 153 0.57 9.06 12.40
C ASN A 153 0.50 7.88 11.41
N VAL A 154 1.39 7.90 10.42
CA VAL A 154 1.53 6.83 9.43
C VAL A 154 2.99 6.42 9.37
N ALA A 155 3.25 5.11 9.47
CA ALA A 155 4.59 4.54 9.40
C ALA A 155 4.89 4.03 7.98
N ILE A 156 6.17 3.86 7.67
CA ILE A 156 6.58 3.13 6.45
C ILE A 156 6.07 1.68 6.58
N GLY A 157 5.51 1.15 5.50
CA GLY A 157 4.85 -0.15 5.45
C GLY A 157 3.36 -0.12 5.81
N THR A 158 2.81 1.00 6.29
CA THR A 158 1.36 1.15 6.45
C THR A 158 0.65 0.98 5.10
N ARG A 159 -0.49 0.26 5.13
CA ARG A 159 -1.29 -0.07 3.95
C ARG A 159 -2.65 0.61 4.05
N VAL A 160 -3.10 1.20 2.95
CA VAL A 160 -4.39 1.89 2.83
C VAL A 160 -5.08 1.48 1.53
N PRO A 161 -6.42 1.47 1.47
CA PRO A 161 -7.14 1.07 0.27
C PRO A 161 -6.92 2.06 -0.88
N VAL A 162 -6.81 1.53 -2.11
CA VAL A 162 -6.57 2.33 -3.31
C VAL A 162 -7.71 3.31 -3.60
N HIS A 163 -8.97 2.88 -3.45
CA HIS A 163 -10.11 3.67 -3.92
C HIS A 163 -10.39 4.95 -3.11
N ALA A 164 -10.14 4.86 -1.80
CA ALA A 164 -10.39 5.93 -0.85
C ALA A 164 -9.20 6.87 -0.63
N THR A 165 -8.15 6.80 -1.47
CA THR A 165 -6.94 7.62 -1.31
C THR A 165 -6.51 8.34 -2.59
N SER A 166 -5.96 9.54 -2.42
CA SER A 166 -5.39 10.34 -3.52
C SER A 166 -4.22 9.62 -4.19
N MET A 167 -3.35 8.98 -3.40
CA MET A 167 -2.24 8.17 -3.88
C MET A 167 -2.73 7.00 -4.72
N GLY A 168 -3.75 6.27 -4.25
CA GLY A 168 -4.30 5.14 -4.97
C GLY A 168 -4.89 5.54 -6.31
N ARG A 169 -5.63 6.66 -6.35
CA ARG A 169 -6.12 7.23 -7.61
C ARG A 169 -4.97 7.65 -8.55
N ALA A 170 -3.93 8.30 -8.03
CA ALA A 170 -2.77 8.71 -8.82
C ALA A 170 -1.98 7.51 -9.39
N LEU A 171 -1.86 6.43 -8.62
CA LEU A 171 -1.23 5.17 -9.06
C LEU A 171 -2.08 4.46 -10.14
N LEU A 172 -3.40 4.43 -9.96
CA LEU A 172 -4.30 3.62 -10.78
C LEU A 172 -4.84 4.34 -12.03
N ALA A 173 -4.78 5.68 -12.07
CA ALA A 173 -5.37 6.47 -13.16
C ALA A 173 -4.80 6.12 -14.54
N TRP A 174 -3.54 5.68 -14.64
CA TRP A 174 -2.91 5.23 -15.90
C TRP A 174 -2.68 3.71 -15.97
N ALA A 175 -3.21 2.96 -15.00
CA ALA A 175 -3.06 1.51 -14.96
C ALA A 175 -3.91 0.82 -16.05
N PRO A 176 -3.52 -0.37 -16.53
CA PRO A 176 -4.34 -1.18 -17.41
C PRO A 176 -5.73 -1.45 -16.82
N ARG A 177 -6.75 -1.52 -17.68
CA ARG A 177 -8.14 -1.80 -17.27
C ARG A 177 -8.28 -3.00 -16.31
N PRO A 178 -7.61 -4.15 -16.52
CA PRO A 178 -7.71 -5.28 -15.59
C PRO A 178 -7.29 -4.98 -14.16
N GLU A 179 -6.34 -4.06 -13.94
CA GLU A 179 -5.93 -3.66 -12.59
C GLU A 179 -6.97 -2.78 -11.92
N ILE A 180 -7.60 -1.89 -12.68
CA ILE A 180 -8.72 -1.07 -12.20
C ILE A 180 -9.89 -1.96 -11.79
N GLU A 181 -10.26 -2.92 -12.64
CA GLU A 181 -11.37 -3.83 -12.34
C GLU A 181 -11.07 -4.71 -11.13
N ARG A 182 -9.82 -5.17 -10.94
CA ARG A 182 -9.43 -5.92 -9.74
C ARG A 182 -9.67 -5.14 -8.44
N VAL A 183 -9.42 -3.82 -8.44
CA VAL A 183 -9.70 -2.96 -7.28
C VAL A 183 -11.19 -2.84 -7.03
N ILE A 184 -11.99 -2.70 -8.10
CA ILE A 184 -13.45 -2.62 -8.02
C ILE A 184 -14.05 -3.94 -7.52
N ASP A 185 -13.60 -5.06 -8.06
CA ASP A 185 -14.07 -6.41 -7.72
C ASP A 185 -13.73 -6.80 -6.27
N ASN A 186 -12.61 -6.27 -5.73
CA ASN A 186 -12.27 -6.43 -4.32
C ASN A 186 -13.17 -5.62 -3.36
N GLY A 187 -14.00 -4.73 -3.91
CA GLY A 187 -15.01 -3.98 -3.18
C GLY A 187 -14.56 -2.57 -2.78
N LEU A 188 -15.43 -1.59 -3.05
CA LEU A 188 -15.23 -0.18 -2.71
C LEU A 188 -15.90 0.13 -1.36
N ARG A 189 -15.30 -0.35 -0.27
CA ARG A 189 -15.86 -0.20 1.08
C ARG A 189 -15.96 1.27 1.48
N ALA A 190 -17.09 1.65 2.10
CA ALA A 190 -17.24 2.94 2.75
C ALA A 190 -16.37 3.02 4.03
N HIS A 191 -15.54 4.05 4.11
CA HIS A 191 -14.74 4.38 5.31
C HIS A 191 -15.31 5.60 6.04
N THR A 192 -15.92 6.52 5.29
CA THR A 192 -16.66 7.69 5.76
C THR A 192 -17.92 7.85 4.91
N ALA A 193 -18.75 8.84 5.23
CA ALA A 193 -19.90 9.21 4.40
C ALA A 193 -19.52 9.78 3.02
N ARG A 194 -18.25 10.16 2.81
CA ARG A 194 -17.76 10.75 1.55
C ARG A 194 -17.01 9.77 0.66
N THR A 195 -16.73 8.56 1.15
CA THR A 195 -16.00 7.57 0.35
C THR A 195 -16.76 7.24 -0.93
N VAL A 196 -16.09 7.37 -2.07
CA VAL A 196 -16.63 6.90 -3.36
C VAL A 196 -16.77 5.38 -3.31
N THR A 197 -18.01 4.88 -3.38
CA THR A 197 -18.32 3.44 -3.34
C THR A 197 -18.94 2.90 -4.63
N ASP A 198 -19.34 3.79 -5.54
CA ASP A 198 -19.87 3.42 -6.84
C ASP A 198 -18.74 3.18 -7.87
N PRO A 199 -18.73 2.04 -8.58
CA PRO A 199 -17.72 1.75 -9.60
C PRO A 199 -17.68 2.74 -10.77
N ALA A 200 -18.80 3.34 -11.17
CA ALA A 200 -18.81 4.32 -12.26
C ALA A 200 -18.24 5.66 -11.80
N GLU A 201 -18.57 6.11 -10.59
CA GLU A 201 -17.97 7.27 -9.94
C GLU A 201 -16.47 7.11 -9.73
N PHE A 202 -16.01 5.93 -9.28
CA PHE A 202 -14.59 5.67 -9.12
C PHE A 202 -13.84 5.76 -10.46
N ARG A 203 -14.39 5.14 -11.52
CA ARG A 203 -13.82 5.28 -12.88
C ARG A 203 -13.85 6.73 -13.38
N ALA A 204 -14.85 7.52 -13.01
CA ALA A 204 -14.92 8.94 -13.32
C ALA A 204 -13.83 9.74 -12.59
N ALA A 205 -13.61 9.47 -11.31
CA ALA A 205 -12.53 10.08 -10.54
C ALA A 205 -11.16 9.78 -11.17
N LEU A 206 -10.92 8.54 -11.62
CA LEU A 206 -9.68 8.18 -12.32
C LEU A 206 -9.52 8.92 -13.66
N ARG A 207 -10.62 9.16 -14.40
CA ARG A 207 -10.59 9.99 -15.62
C ARG A 207 -10.16 11.42 -15.29
N THR A 208 -10.79 12.04 -14.28
CA THR A 208 -10.41 13.39 -13.83
C THR A 208 -8.93 13.47 -13.45
N VAL A 209 -8.41 12.47 -12.75
CA VAL A 209 -6.99 12.40 -12.38
C VAL A 209 -6.08 12.31 -13.62
N ARG A 210 -6.47 11.55 -14.65
CA ARG A 210 -5.72 11.51 -15.91
C ARG A 210 -5.67 12.88 -16.59
N ASP A 211 -6.79 13.59 -16.61
CA ASP A 211 -6.91 14.86 -17.33
C ASP A 211 -6.10 15.98 -16.64
N GLN A 212 -6.14 16.04 -15.31
CA GLN A 212 -5.45 17.10 -14.55
C GLN A 212 -4.02 16.73 -14.12
N GLY A 213 -3.67 15.44 -14.11
CA GLY A 213 -2.32 14.96 -13.76
C GLY A 213 -2.05 14.79 -12.26
N TRP A 214 -3.06 14.98 -11.40
CA TRP A 214 -2.98 14.84 -9.95
C TRP A 214 -4.33 14.40 -9.37
N SER A 215 -4.35 13.98 -8.11
CA SER A 215 -5.57 13.61 -7.38
C SER A 215 -5.69 14.43 -6.09
N LEU A 216 -6.91 14.84 -5.75
CA LEU A 216 -7.27 15.33 -4.42
C LEU A 216 -8.38 14.45 -3.86
N VAL A 217 -8.25 14.12 -2.59
CA VAL A 217 -9.24 13.37 -1.83
C VAL A 217 -9.50 14.11 -0.52
N VAL A 218 -10.78 14.27 -0.19
CA VAL A 218 -11.25 15.03 0.97
C VAL A 218 -12.14 14.14 1.82
N GLU A 219 -11.60 13.73 2.96
CA GLU A 219 -12.30 12.99 4.02
C GLU A 219 -12.91 11.66 3.57
N GLU A 220 -12.33 10.99 2.56
CA GLU A 220 -12.84 9.69 2.09
C GLU A 220 -12.28 8.50 2.85
N LEU A 221 -11.07 8.60 3.41
CA LEU A 221 -10.46 7.52 4.21
C LEU A 221 -10.73 7.70 5.71
N GLU A 222 -10.65 8.94 6.19
CA GLU A 222 -10.85 9.31 7.59
C GLU A 222 -11.44 10.73 7.65
N GLU A 223 -12.35 10.97 8.60
CA GLU A 223 -12.91 12.31 8.80
C GLU A 223 -11.81 13.31 9.14
N GLY A 224 -11.87 14.49 8.54
CA GLY A 224 -10.86 15.52 8.69
C GLY A 224 -9.54 15.30 7.97
N LEU A 225 -9.36 14.21 7.19
CA LEU A 225 -8.14 13.97 6.39
C LEU A 225 -8.28 14.51 4.96
N LEU A 226 -7.35 15.37 4.53
CA LEU A 226 -7.23 15.80 3.14
C LEU A 226 -5.87 15.39 2.58
N SER A 227 -5.85 14.98 1.32
CA SER A 227 -4.61 14.58 0.66
C SER A 227 -4.61 14.90 -0.83
N VAL A 228 -3.48 15.42 -1.31
CA VAL A 228 -3.17 15.59 -2.74
C VAL A 228 -2.05 14.65 -3.15
N SER A 229 -2.11 14.12 -4.37
CA SER A 229 -1.09 13.22 -4.91
C SER A 229 -0.81 13.42 -6.39
N ALA A 230 0.43 13.19 -6.78
CA ALA A 230 0.89 13.23 -8.17
C ALA A 230 1.65 11.94 -8.51
N PRO A 231 1.53 11.43 -9.75
CA PRO A 231 2.23 10.23 -10.18
C PRO A 231 3.73 10.51 -10.35
N ILE A 232 4.57 9.55 -9.96
CA ILE A 232 5.99 9.50 -10.29
C ILE A 232 6.18 8.47 -11.39
N ARG A 233 6.89 8.85 -12.44
CA ARG A 233 7.10 8.03 -13.62
C ARG A 233 8.55 7.62 -13.76
N ASP A 234 8.78 6.38 -14.19
CA ASP A 234 10.12 5.90 -14.54
C ASP A 234 10.51 6.29 -15.97
N ARG A 235 11.67 5.79 -16.42
CA ARG A 235 12.19 5.98 -17.78
C ARG A 235 11.26 5.48 -18.90
N SER A 236 10.39 4.51 -18.63
CA SER A 236 9.43 3.98 -19.60
C SER A 236 8.17 4.85 -19.71
N GLY A 237 7.97 5.77 -18.76
CA GLY A 237 6.76 6.56 -18.62
C GLY A 237 5.69 5.89 -17.75
N ALA A 238 5.92 4.66 -17.27
CA ALA A 238 5.04 3.96 -16.36
C ALA A 238 4.98 4.66 -14.99
N VAL A 239 3.79 4.69 -14.38
CA VAL A 239 3.63 5.21 -13.02
C VAL A 239 4.13 4.15 -12.04
N VAL A 240 5.20 4.45 -11.32
CA VAL A 240 5.86 3.51 -10.39
C VAL A 240 5.64 3.86 -8.92
N ALA A 241 5.23 5.10 -8.63
CA ALA A 241 4.88 5.54 -7.30
C ALA A 241 3.95 6.76 -7.35
N ALA A 242 3.40 7.15 -6.20
CA ALA A 242 2.71 8.41 -6.00
C ALA A 242 3.40 9.24 -4.91
N LEU A 243 3.65 10.50 -5.22
CA LEU A 243 4.05 11.53 -4.26
C LEU A 243 2.79 12.12 -3.66
N ALA A 244 2.73 12.24 -2.33
CA ALA A 244 1.58 12.78 -1.62
C ALA A 244 1.96 13.86 -0.61
N SER A 245 1.07 14.84 -0.46
CA SER A 245 1.05 15.77 0.68
C SER A 245 -0.31 15.68 1.35
N SER A 246 -0.32 15.55 2.68
CA SER A 246 -1.56 15.34 3.46
C SER A 246 -1.65 16.30 4.63
N THR A 247 -2.86 16.78 4.90
CA THR A 247 -3.18 17.74 5.96
C THR A 247 -4.52 17.41 6.63
N SER A 248 -4.91 18.21 7.62
CA SER A 248 -6.20 18.10 8.29
C SER A 248 -7.14 19.24 7.87
N SER A 249 -8.44 18.97 7.80
CA SER A 249 -9.48 19.97 7.48
C SER A 249 -9.51 21.14 8.47
N GLY A 250 -9.03 20.95 9.71
CA GLY A 250 -8.85 22.02 10.67
C GLY A 250 -7.69 22.99 10.35
N ARG A 251 -6.87 22.71 9.33
CA ARG A 251 -5.69 23.52 8.95
C ARG A 251 -5.76 24.09 7.55
N ALA A 252 -6.31 23.33 6.62
CA ALA A 252 -6.40 23.73 5.23
C ALA A 252 -7.68 23.15 4.64
N ASP A 253 -8.28 23.90 3.74
CA ASP A 253 -9.32 23.40 2.87
C ASP A 253 -8.74 22.85 1.56
N SER A 254 -9.64 22.32 0.75
CA SER A 254 -9.35 21.77 -0.57
C SER A 254 -8.84 22.81 -1.56
N GLU A 255 -9.28 24.07 -1.45
CA GLU A 255 -8.86 25.16 -2.33
C GLU A 255 -7.41 25.59 -2.05
N ARG A 256 -7.02 25.69 -0.78
CA ARG A 256 -5.62 25.94 -0.41
C ARG A 256 -4.70 24.84 -0.92
N LEU A 257 -5.08 23.57 -0.76
CA LEU A 257 -4.29 22.46 -1.31
C LEU A 257 -4.16 22.56 -2.83
N ARG A 258 -5.25 22.89 -3.53
CA ARG A 258 -5.28 23.03 -4.99
C ARG A 258 -4.41 24.18 -5.50
N THR A 259 -4.43 25.32 -4.81
CA THR A 259 -3.77 26.56 -5.27
C THR A 259 -2.32 26.66 -4.81
N GLU A 260 -1.99 26.24 -3.59
CA GLU A 260 -0.66 26.39 -3.00
C GLU A 260 0.18 25.10 -3.09
N VAL A 261 -0.42 23.94 -2.83
CA VAL A 261 0.33 22.68 -2.66
C VAL A 261 0.48 21.91 -3.98
N VAL A 262 -0.58 21.82 -4.79
CA VAL A 262 -0.54 21.08 -6.06
C VAL A 262 0.59 21.57 -7.01
N PRO A 263 0.83 22.88 -7.20
CA PRO A 263 1.92 23.32 -8.08
C PRO A 263 3.31 22.86 -7.58
N LEU A 264 3.54 22.86 -6.27
CA LEU A 264 4.79 22.39 -5.65
C LEU A 264 4.91 20.87 -5.77
N LEU A 265 3.82 20.16 -5.52
CA LEU A 265 3.72 18.70 -5.62
C LEU A 265 4.05 18.22 -7.04
N LEU A 266 3.45 18.82 -8.07
CA LEU A 266 3.67 18.45 -9.47
C LEU A 266 5.13 18.66 -9.88
N ARG A 267 5.71 19.84 -9.60
CA ARG A 267 7.13 20.11 -9.86
C ARG A 267 8.06 19.12 -9.14
N THR A 268 7.70 18.72 -7.93
CA THR A 268 8.47 17.76 -7.14
C THR A 268 8.39 16.36 -7.76
N ALA A 269 7.20 15.91 -8.16
CA ALA A 269 7.01 14.63 -8.84
C ALA A 269 7.74 14.59 -10.20
N GLU A 270 7.74 15.68 -10.96
CA GLU A 270 8.50 15.83 -12.20
C GLU A 270 10.01 15.71 -11.97
N ARG A 271 10.56 16.36 -10.94
CA ARG A 271 11.98 16.26 -10.58
C ARG A 271 12.37 14.84 -10.19
N ILE A 272 11.58 14.18 -9.34
CA ILE A 272 11.83 12.78 -8.97
C ILE A 272 11.77 11.89 -10.21
N SER A 273 10.78 12.10 -11.10
CA SER A 273 10.66 11.33 -12.35
C SER A 273 11.87 11.56 -13.27
N ALA A 274 12.36 12.79 -13.37
CA ALA A 274 13.55 13.12 -14.15
C ALA A 274 14.80 12.43 -13.59
N ASP A 275 14.97 12.40 -12.27
CA ASP A 275 16.08 11.71 -11.60
C ASP A 275 16.01 10.17 -11.79
N LEU A 276 14.80 9.61 -11.99
CA LEU A 276 14.59 8.22 -12.41
C LEU A 276 14.86 7.96 -13.91
N GLY A 277 15.18 9.01 -14.66
CA GLY A 277 15.43 8.95 -16.10
C GLY A 277 14.19 9.11 -16.97
N ASN A 278 13.06 9.58 -16.42
CA ASN A 278 11.94 10.04 -17.23
C ASN A 278 12.35 11.33 -17.95
N ARG A 279 12.65 11.19 -19.24
CA ARG A 279 12.78 12.33 -20.13
C ARG A 279 11.38 12.66 -20.60
N ALA A 280 10.71 13.59 -19.92
CA ALA A 280 9.50 14.18 -20.47
C ALA A 280 9.82 14.61 -21.90
N VAL A 281 9.18 13.99 -22.89
CA VAL A 281 9.28 14.43 -24.28
C VAL A 281 8.87 15.90 -24.23
N ALA A 282 9.82 16.79 -24.50
CA ALA A 282 9.52 18.20 -24.71
C ALA A 282 8.31 18.24 -25.64
N ARG A 283 7.19 18.81 -25.18
CA ARG A 283 5.95 18.93 -25.93
C ARG A 283 6.24 19.73 -27.20
N THR A 284 6.74 19.03 -28.22
CA THR A 284 6.91 19.52 -29.57
C THR A 284 5.60 19.11 -30.23
N GLY A 285 4.65 20.05 -30.27
CA GLY A 285 3.32 19.77 -30.74
C GLY A 285 3.34 19.32 -32.19
N VAL A 286 2.69 18.19 -32.50
CA VAL A 286 2.04 17.92 -33.79
C VAL A 286 0.89 16.93 -33.55
N GLN A 287 -0.31 17.43 -33.87
CA GLN A 287 -1.53 16.81 -34.40
C GLN A 287 -1.94 15.39 -34.02
N GLY A 288 -3.21 15.30 -33.62
CA GLY A 288 -3.90 14.10 -33.22
C GLY A 288 -4.10 13.06 -34.31
N ARG A 289 -4.38 11.85 -33.82
CA ARG A 289 -5.25 10.90 -34.48
C ARG A 289 -6.15 10.29 -33.43
N ASP A 290 -7.42 10.65 -33.51
CA ASP A 290 -8.53 9.93 -32.93
C ASP A 290 -8.48 8.46 -33.38
N GLY A 291 -8.74 7.55 -32.46
CA GLY A 291 -8.74 6.12 -32.72
C GLY A 291 -9.58 5.37 -31.69
N PHE A 292 -10.89 5.54 -31.80
CA PHE A 292 -11.90 4.61 -31.25
C PHE A 292 -11.62 3.18 -31.73
N PHE A 293 -11.59 2.21 -30.81
CA PHE A 293 -12.36 0.95 -30.78
C PHE A 293 -12.09 0.22 -29.47
#